data_AF-A0A968RTR3-F1
#
_entry.id   AF-A0A968RTR3-F1
#
_cell.length_a   1.000
_cell.length_b   1.000
_cell.length_c   1.000
_cell.angle_alpha   90.00
_cell.angle_beta   90.00
_cell.angle_gamma   90.00
#
_symmetry.space_group_name_H-M   'P 1'
#
loop_
_entity.id
_entity.type
_entity.pdbx_description
1 polymer ?
#
loop_
_entity_poly.entity_id
_entity_poly.type
_entity_poly.pdbx_seq_one_letter_code
_entity_poly.pdbx_strand_id
1 'polypeptide(L)'
;MEGGINQAILDWNKLIFLDQLDIVEGVAFPTEEERPLNLNRTYFDVGAGILAYGQNFYGGFSAKHINRPDETFKEGQLNIDGALPVRLTFHAGGQFTIREGNKRRATSFVSPNVMWIQQGDFGQLNAGAYLGFGSLFGGLWYRHAQENGDAAIFLVGFQYDVFKIGYSYDFTTSSLASVSGGTGGANEIAITFNFENSAEFQRKRRANRYNDCFRMFR
;
A
#
# COMPACT_ATOMS: atom_id res chain seq x y z
N MET A 1 -9.39 -12.77 -6.59
CA MET A 1 -10.12 -11.87 -7.51
C MET A 1 -10.78 -10.81 -6.64
N GLU A 2 -10.72 -9.56 -7.08
CA GLU A 2 -11.34 -8.41 -6.42
C GLU A 2 -12.11 -7.58 -7.45
N GLY A 3 -13.17 -6.91 -7.00
CA GLY A 3 -13.95 -5.98 -7.82
C GLY A 3 -14.40 -4.82 -6.94
N GLY A 4 -14.41 -3.63 -7.51
CA GLY A 4 -14.77 -2.39 -6.81
C GLY A 4 -15.54 -1.44 -7.70
N ILE A 5 -16.34 -0.58 -7.09
CA ILE A 5 -16.97 0.57 -7.75
C ILE A 5 -16.34 1.81 -7.13
N ASN A 6 -15.72 2.63 -7.96
CA ASN A 6 -15.08 3.87 -7.55
C ASN A 6 -15.90 5.05 -8.06
N GLN A 7 -15.94 6.12 -7.27
CA GLN A 7 -16.57 7.38 -7.65
C GLN A 7 -15.58 8.51 -7.48
N ALA A 8 -15.37 9.28 -8.55
CA ALA A 8 -14.57 10.48 -8.56
C ALA A 8 -15.47 11.68 -8.82
N ILE A 9 -15.39 12.69 -7.96
CA ILE A 9 -16.18 13.92 -8.05
C ILE A 9 -15.21 15.10 -8.12
N LEU A 10 -15.38 15.95 -9.13
CA LEU A 10 -14.54 17.12 -9.37
C LEU A 10 -15.31 18.41 -9.04
N ASP A 11 -14.83 19.16 -8.05
CA ASP A 11 -15.36 20.51 -7.77
C ASP A 11 -14.62 21.54 -8.64
N TRP A 12 -15.14 21.75 -9.85
CA TRP A 12 -14.53 22.63 -10.86
C TRP A 12 -14.27 24.05 -10.32
N ASN A 13 -15.13 24.56 -9.45
CA ASN A 13 -15.02 25.93 -8.95
C ASN A 13 -13.88 26.13 -7.94
N LYS A 14 -13.29 25.04 -7.42
CA LYS A 14 -12.11 25.09 -6.55
C LYS A 14 -10.79 24.91 -7.29
N LEU A 15 -10.85 24.59 -8.59
CA LEU A 15 -9.66 24.49 -9.42
C LEU A 15 -9.18 25.90 -9.77
N ILE A 16 -7.87 26.08 -9.70
CA ILE A 16 -7.19 27.28 -10.18
C ILE A 16 -6.34 26.83 -11.34
N PHE A 17 -6.61 27.38 -12.51
CA PHE A 17 -5.89 27.04 -13.74
C PHE A 17 -4.74 28.03 -13.99
N LEU A 18 -3.77 27.60 -14.79
CA LEU A 18 -2.53 28.34 -15.02
C LEU A 18 -2.78 29.70 -15.71
N ASP A 19 -3.79 29.76 -16.58
CA ASP A 19 -4.27 30.95 -17.27
C ASP A 19 -4.92 31.99 -16.34
N GLN A 20 -5.33 31.58 -15.14
CA GLN A 20 -5.91 32.48 -14.14
C GLN A 20 -4.86 33.22 -13.30
N LEU A 21 -3.59 32.78 -13.35
CA LEU A 21 -2.52 33.27 -12.49
C LEU A 21 -1.72 34.40 -13.15
N ASP A 22 -1.72 35.55 -12.49
CA ASP A 22 -0.79 36.66 -12.71
C ASP A 22 0.38 36.62 -11.71
N ILE A 23 1.57 37.01 -12.16
CA ILE A 23 2.81 36.95 -11.37
C ILE A 23 2.79 37.96 -10.20
N VAL A 24 2.04 39.05 -10.33
CA VAL A 24 1.98 40.15 -9.36
C VAL A 24 0.71 40.06 -8.51
N GLU A 25 -0.45 39.81 -9.13
CA GLU A 25 -1.75 39.87 -8.46
C GLU A 25 -2.31 38.50 -8.03
N GLY A 26 -1.69 37.38 -8.44
CA GLY A 26 -2.19 36.05 -8.14
C GLY A 26 -3.38 35.68 -9.04
N VAL A 27 -4.49 35.20 -8.48
CA VAL A 27 -5.66 34.80 -9.29
C VAL A 27 -6.43 36.04 -9.78
N ALA A 28 -6.17 36.48 -11.00
CA ALA A 28 -6.68 37.74 -11.54
C ALA A 28 -7.59 37.58 -12.77
N PHE A 29 -7.48 36.46 -13.50
CA PHE A 29 -8.16 36.25 -14.78
C PHE A 29 -9.20 35.10 -14.74
N PRO A 30 -10.29 35.19 -15.54
CA PRO A 30 -11.16 34.04 -15.77
C PRO A 30 -10.41 32.97 -16.58
N THR A 31 -10.72 31.69 -16.33
CA THR A 31 -10.13 30.59 -17.10
C THR A 31 -10.79 30.44 -18.47
N GLU A 32 -9.99 30.11 -19.49
CA GLU A 32 -10.40 29.68 -20.82
C GLU A 32 -10.49 28.15 -20.93
N GLU A 33 -10.23 27.40 -19.85
CA GLU A 33 -10.36 25.94 -19.84
C GLU A 33 -11.81 25.49 -20.05
N GLU A 34 -12.00 24.52 -20.95
CA GLU A 34 -13.32 23.94 -21.20
C GLU A 34 -13.77 23.09 -20.02
N ARG A 35 -14.83 23.56 -19.35
CA ARG A 35 -15.46 22.82 -18.26
C ARG A 35 -16.11 21.54 -18.80
N PRO A 36 -15.77 20.35 -18.25
CA PRO A 36 -16.43 19.12 -18.64
C PRO A 36 -17.92 19.10 -18.27
N LEU A 37 -18.72 18.45 -19.12
CA LEU A 37 -20.17 18.29 -18.91
C LEU A 37 -20.49 17.46 -17.67
N ASN A 38 -19.68 16.43 -17.40
CA ASN A 38 -19.86 15.50 -16.30
C ASN A 38 -18.69 15.59 -15.31
N LEU A 39 -18.97 16.10 -14.11
CA LEU A 39 -18.01 16.23 -13.01
C LEU A 39 -18.11 15.10 -11.97
N ASN A 40 -18.98 14.12 -12.22
CA ASN A 40 -19.15 12.93 -11.39
C ASN A 40 -18.94 11.71 -12.29
N ARG A 41 -17.91 10.92 -11.98
CA ARG A 41 -17.53 9.73 -12.74
C ARG A 41 -17.56 8.53 -11.82
N THR A 42 -18.39 7.55 -12.16
CA THR A 42 -18.41 6.25 -11.47
C THR A 42 -17.91 5.19 -12.43
N TYR A 43 -16.92 4.40 -11.99
CA TYR A 43 -16.36 3.33 -12.80
C TYR A 43 -16.19 2.06 -12.00
N PHE A 44 -16.33 0.94 -12.70
CA PHE A 44 -16.06 -0.38 -12.16
C PHE A 44 -14.58 -0.73 -12.35
N ASP A 45 -13.96 -1.33 -11.36
CA ASP A 45 -12.56 -1.74 -11.39
C ASP A 45 -12.39 -3.20 -10.99
N VAL A 46 -11.52 -3.92 -11.69
CA VAL A 46 -11.28 -5.35 -11.50
C VAL A 46 -9.81 -5.65 -11.30
N GLY A 47 -9.53 -6.48 -10.30
CA GLY A 47 -8.21 -7.01 -10.00
C GLY A 47 -8.21 -8.52 -9.82
N ALA A 48 -7.08 -9.14 -10.08
CA ALA A 48 -6.85 -10.56 -9.85
C ALA A 48 -5.43 -10.79 -9.32
N GLY A 49 -5.26 -11.87 -8.57
CA GLY A 49 -3.96 -12.25 -8.04
C GLY A 49 -3.94 -13.70 -7.60
N ILE A 50 -2.72 -14.23 -7.56
CA ILE A 50 -2.41 -15.59 -7.13
C ILE A 50 -1.35 -15.51 -6.03
N LEU A 51 -1.47 -16.39 -5.05
CA LEU A 51 -0.52 -16.55 -3.96
C LEU A 51 -0.19 -18.04 -3.85
N ALA A 52 1.09 -18.36 -3.92
CA ALA A 52 1.63 -19.66 -3.60
C ALA A 52 2.36 -19.56 -2.25
N TYR A 53 2.13 -20.54 -1.37
CA TYR A 53 2.80 -20.60 -0.07
C TYR A 53 3.26 -22.01 0.23
N GLY A 54 4.43 -22.11 0.87
CA GLY A 54 4.99 -23.34 1.42
C GLY A 54 5.20 -23.21 2.92
N GLN A 55 6.09 -24.05 3.48
CA GLN A 55 6.35 -24.06 4.92
C GLN A 55 7.11 -22.83 5.43
N ASN A 56 8.01 -22.28 4.61
CA ASN A 56 8.90 -21.17 4.99
C ASN A 56 8.88 -20.01 4.01
N PHE A 57 8.33 -20.19 2.82
CA PHE A 57 8.35 -19.20 1.76
C PHE A 57 6.95 -18.99 1.19
N TYR A 58 6.70 -17.78 0.70
CA TYR A 58 5.54 -17.45 -0.09
C TYR A 58 5.93 -16.53 -1.23
N GLY A 59 5.12 -16.56 -2.28
CA GLY A 59 5.27 -15.70 -3.43
C GLY A 59 3.94 -15.54 -4.13
N GLY A 60 3.71 -14.37 -4.68
CA GLY A 60 2.46 -14.06 -5.33
C GLY A 60 2.63 -12.98 -6.38
N PHE A 61 1.62 -12.91 -7.21
CA PHE A 61 1.50 -11.94 -8.28
C PHE A 61 0.07 -11.43 -8.29
N SER A 62 -0.10 -10.12 -8.50
CA SER A 62 -1.41 -9.51 -8.70
C SER A 62 -1.36 -8.46 -9.79
N ALA A 63 -2.49 -8.30 -10.46
CA ALA A 63 -2.77 -7.24 -11.42
C ALA A 63 -4.05 -6.52 -10.98
N LYS A 64 -3.99 -5.20 -10.83
CA LYS A 64 -5.15 -4.33 -10.63
C LYS A 64 -5.42 -3.51 -11.88
N HIS A 65 -6.63 -2.95 -12.00
CA HIS A 65 -7.04 -2.16 -13.17
C HIS A 65 -6.99 -2.97 -14.47
N ILE A 66 -7.32 -4.27 -14.40
CA ILE A 66 -7.26 -5.18 -15.56
C ILE A 66 -8.21 -4.71 -16.66
N ASN A 67 -9.37 -4.17 -16.27
CA ASN A 67 -10.35 -3.60 -17.19
C ASN A 67 -10.06 -2.15 -17.59
N ARG A 68 -8.90 -1.58 -17.18
CA ARG A 68 -8.41 -0.24 -17.51
C ARG A 68 -9.53 0.83 -17.49
N PRO A 69 -10.16 1.07 -16.32
CA PRO A 69 -11.26 2.02 -16.25
C PRO A 69 -10.80 3.43 -16.64
N ASP A 70 -11.68 4.17 -17.31
CA ASP A 70 -11.45 5.57 -17.68
C ASP A 70 -11.90 6.50 -16.53
N GLU A 71 -10.93 7.17 -15.93
CA GLU A 71 -11.10 8.14 -14.84
C GLU A 71 -11.19 9.59 -15.33
N THR A 72 -11.17 9.81 -16.64
CA THR A 72 -11.14 11.15 -17.24
C THR A 72 -12.49 11.85 -17.13
N PHE A 73 -12.46 13.13 -16.75
CA PHE A 73 -13.65 13.99 -16.71
C PHE A 73 -13.96 14.62 -18.08
N LYS A 74 -12.97 14.75 -18.98
CA LYS A 74 -13.15 15.26 -20.35
C LYS A 74 -13.91 14.25 -21.22
N GLU A 75 -14.95 14.72 -21.92
CA GLU A 75 -15.81 13.89 -22.76
C GLU A 75 -15.44 14.13 -24.24
N GLY A 76 -15.27 13.06 -25.05
CA GLY A 76 -15.16 13.21 -26.52
C GLY A 76 -13.95 12.59 -27.22
N GLN A 77 -13.01 11.98 -26.51
CA GLN A 77 -12.00 11.11 -27.12
C GLN A 77 -11.95 9.81 -26.33
N LEU A 78 -11.92 8.67 -27.02
CA LEU A 78 -11.41 7.42 -26.44
C LEU A 78 -9.94 7.67 -26.10
N ASN A 79 -9.70 8.38 -25.01
CA ASN A 79 -8.36 8.73 -24.57
C ASN A 79 -7.76 7.45 -24.02
N ILE A 80 -6.99 6.78 -24.87
CA ILE A 80 -6.11 5.67 -24.49
C ILE A 80 -5.17 6.12 -23.35
N ASP A 81 -4.93 7.43 -23.25
CA ASP A 81 -4.12 8.12 -22.22
C ASP A 81 -4.86 8.36 -20.90
N GLY A 82 -6.19 8.33 -20.88
CA GLY A 82 -7.02 8.55 -19.69
C GLY A 82 -7.43 7.28 -18.95
N ALA A 83 -7.11 6.12 -19.54
CA ALA A 83 -7.41 4.82 -18.96
C ALA A 83 -6.36 4.46 -17.90
N LEU A 84 -6.83 4.18 -16.68
CA LEU A 84 -5.96 3.87 -15.55
C LEU A 84 -5.02 2.70 -15.90
N PRO A 85 -3.69 2.90 -15.86
CA PRO A 85 -2.74 1.86 -16.23
C PRO A 85 -2.86 0.64 -15.32
N VAL A 86 -2.72 -0.54 -15.91
CA VAL A 86 -2.68 -1.81 -15.17
C VAL A 86 -1.54 -1.74 -14.15
N ARG A 87 -1.86 -1.99 -12.89
CA ARG A 87 -0.87 -2.06 -11.81
C ARG A 87 -0.49 -3.51 -11.59
N LEU A 88 0.74 -3.86 -11.91
CA LEU A 88 1.32 -5.16 -11.66
C LEU A 88 2.06 -5.14 -10.32
N THR A 89 1.91 -6.20 -9.53
CA THR A 89 2.60 -6.35 -8.26
C THR A 89 3.10 -7.78 -8.12
N PHE A 90 4.41 -7.92 -8.01
CA PHE A 90 5.06 -9.15 -7.61
C PHE A 90 5.50 -9.03 -6.17
N HIS A 91 5.26 -10.06 -5.35
CA HIS A 91 5.74 -10.09 -3.98
C HIS A 91 6.23 -11.48 -3.62
N ALA A 92 7.29 -11.54 -2.82
CA ALA A 92 7.83 -12.77 -2.30
C ALA A 92 8.42 -12.54 -0.92
N GLY A 93 8.41 -13.58 -0.10
CA GLY A 93 8.95 -13.50 1.24
C GLY A 93 9.12 -14.86 1.86
N GLY A 94 9.71 -14.86 3.04
CA GLY A 94 9.78 -16.05 3.86
C GLY A 94 9.54 -15.73 5.32
N GLN A 95 9.25 -16.75 6.11
CA GLN A 95 9.21 -16.67 7.56
C GLN A 95 10.05 -17.80 8.15
N PHE A 96 11.08 -17.41 8.90
CA PHE A 96 11.98 -18.31 9.57
C PHE A 96 11.82 -18.13 11.06
N THR A 97 11.38 -19.19 11.74
CA THR A 97 11.30 -19.22 13.19
C THR A 97 12.71 -19.34 13.75
N ILE A 98 13.21 -18.28 14.38
CA ILE A 98 14.51 -18.29 15.07
C ILE A 98 14.41 -19.13 16.34
N ARG A 99 13.26 -19.04 17.03
CA ARG A 99 13.04 -19.75 18.29
C ARG A 99 11.58 -20.15 18.43
N GLU A 100 11.35 -21.44 18.57
CA GLU A 100 10.02 -21.95 18.87
C GLU A 100 9.54 -21.48 20.25
N GLY A 101 8.26 -21.11 20.34
CA GLY A 101 7.65 -20.72 21.59
C GLY A 101 7.26 -21.95 22.41
N ASN A 102 7.23 -21.80 23.74
CA ASN A 102 6.70 -22.80 24.65
C ASN A 102 5.76 -22.13 25.68
N LYS A 103 5.20 -22.90 26.63
CA LYS A 103 4.27 -22.37 27.65
C LYS A 103 4.82 -21.19 28.47
N ARG A 104 6.15 -20.96 28.46
CA ARG A 104 6.83 -19.90 29.22
C ARG A 104 7.54 -18.87 28.35
N ARG A 105 7.61 -19.06 27.02
CA ARG A 105 8.41 -18.23 26.12
C ARG A 105 7.68 -18.03 24.81
N ALA A 106 7.61 -16.78 24.37
CA ALA A 106 7.01 -16.46 23.09
C ALA A 106 7.92 -16.87 21.93
N THR A 107 7.32 -17.15 20.77
CA THR A 107 8.05 -17.49 19.53
C THR A 107 8.70 -16.26 18.94
N SER A 108 9.90 -16.44 18.38
CA SER A 108 10.60 -15.40 17.65
C SER A 108 10.80 -15.81 16.19
N PHE A 109 10.62 -14.86 15.28
CA PHE A 109 10.78 -15.10 13.85
C PHE A 109 11.40 -13.90 13.15
N VAL A 110 12.06 -14.18 12.02
CA VAL A 110 12.45 -13.19 11.02
C VAL A 110 11.71 -13.48 9.72
N SER A 111 11.28 -12.44 9.04
CA SER A 111 10.60 -12.55 7.76
C SER A 111 11.19 -11.57 6.76
N PRO A 112 12.14 -11.98 5.92
CA PRO A 112 12.59 -11.18 4.77
C PRO A 112 11.50 -11.17 3.70
N ASN A 113 11.32 -10.01 3.07
CA ASN A 113 10.27 -9.76 2.10
C ASN A 113 10.76 -8.81 1.00
N VAL A 114 10.26 -9.03 -0.21
CA VAL A 114 10.49 -8.19 -1.38
C VAL A 114 9.18 -8.02 -2.14
N MET A 115 8.97 -6.83 -2.67
CA MET A 115 7.78 -6.46 -3.43
C MET A 115 8.17 -5.50 -4.54
N TRP A 116 7.87 -5.88 -5.77
CA TRP A 116 8.04 -5.04 -6.94
C TRP A 116 6.67 -4.64 -7.49
N ILE A 117 6.50 -3.36 -7.78
CA ILE A 117 5.25 -2.76 -8.27
C ILE A 117 5.58 -1.98 -9.54
N GLN A 118 4.77 -2.16 -10.58
CA GLN A 118 4.82 -1.37 -11.81
C GLN A 118 3.43 -0.86 -12.13
N GLN A 119 3.30 0.43 -12.40
CA GLN A 119 2.06 1.04 -12.88
C GLN A 119 2.39 2.16 -13.88
N GLY A 120 1.95 1.98 -15.14
CA GLY A 120 2.38 2.85 -16.22
C GLY A 120 3.90 2.87 -16.35
N ASP A 121 4.48 4.07 -16.47
CA ASP A 121 5.93 4.27 -16.56
C ASP A 121 6.63 4.25 -15.19
N PHE A 122 5.89 4.14 -14.09
CA PHE A 122 6.45 4.19 -12.73
C PHE A 122 6.69 2.78 -12.16
N GLY A 123 7.95 2.48 -11.86
CA GLY A 123 8.38 1.26 -11.16
C GLY A 123 8.86 1.53 -9.73
N GLN A 124 8.54 0.63 -8.81
CA GLN A 124 8.97 0.68 -7.41
C GLN A 124 9.37 -0.70 -6.89
N LEU A 125 10.55 -0.79 -6.27
CA LEU A 125 11.02 -1.96 -5.55
C LEU A 125 11.03 -1.68 -4.05
N ASN A 126 10.40 -2.53 -3.27
CA ASN A 126 10.43 -2.52 -1.81
C ASN A 126 11.11 -3.80 -1.34
N ALA A 127 12.11 -3.68 -0.48
CA ALA A 127 12.76 -4.82 0.15
C ALA A 127 12.91 -4.55 1.64
N GLY A 128 12.65 -5.55 2.46
CA GLY A 128 12.69 -5.36 3.90
C GLY A 128 12.62 -6.66 4.67
N ALA A 129 12.64 -6.54 5.99
CA ALA A 129 12.43 -7.66 6.87
C ALA A 129 11.61 -7.25 8.09
N TYR A 130 10.76 -8.17 8.54
CA TYR A 130 10.09 -8.10 9.82
C TYR A 130 10.77 -9.01 10.84
N LEU A 131 10.70 -8.59 12.10
CA LEU A 131 11.13 -9.34 13.25
C LEU A 131 9.97 -9.40 14.25
N GLY A 132 9.66 -10.59 14.73
CA GLY A 132 8.66 -10.79 15.78
C GLY A 132 9.30 -11.39 17.02
N PHE A 133 8.97 -10.83 18.18
CA PHE A 133 9.39 -11.31 19.50
C PHE A 133 8.16 -11.36 20.42
N GLY A 134 7.37 -12.41 20.30
CA GLY A 134 6.13 -12.55 21.04
C GLY A 134 5.12 -11.46 20.71
N SER A 135 4.78 -10.63 21.70
CA SER A 135 3.83 -9.53 21.55
C SER A 135 4.44 -8.30 20.88
N LEU A 136 5.76 -8.22 20.73
CA LEU A 136 6.42 -7.12 20.02
C LEU A 136 6.77 -7.55 18.60
N PHE A 137 6.65 -6.64 17.66
CA PHE A 137 7.16 -6.81 16.31
C PHE A 137 7.76 -5.50 15.81
N GLY A 138 8.64 -5.61 14.83
CA GLY A 138 9.19 -4.46 14.14
C GLY A 138 9.68 -4.85 12.75
N GLY A 139 10.09 -3.87 11.98
CA GLY A 139 10.60 -4.11 10.64
C GLY A 139 11.41 -2.96 10.11
N LEU A 140 12.24 -3.28 9.12
CA LEU A 140 13.00 -2.33 8.34
C LEU A 140 12.71 -2.60 6.87
N TRP A 141 12.44 -1.55 6.13
CA TRP A 141 12.15 -1.60 4.72
C TRP A 141 12.94 -0.52 4.00
N TYR A 142 13.26 -0.78 2.75
CA TYR A 142 13.86 0.15 1.82
C TYR A 142 13.03 0.16 0.55
N ARG A 143 12.61 1.35 0.14
CA ARG A 143 11.80 1.64 -1.02
C ARG A 143 12.66 2.39 -2.04
N HIS A 144 12.78 1.82 -3.23
CA HIS A 144 13.53 2.36 -4.34
C HIS A 144 12.58 2.57 -5.51
N ALA A 145 12.38 3.83 -5.89
CA ALA A 145 11.70 4.18 -7.13
C ALA A 145 12.70 4.09 -8.28
N GLN A 146 12.23 3.75 -9.48
CA GLN A 146 13.01 3.35 -10.66
C GLN A 146 14.32 4.13 -10.90
N GLU A 147 14.35 5.44 -10.69
CA GLU A 147 15.53 6.26 -10.88
C GLU A 147 16.17 6.80 -9.57
N ASN A 148 15.52 6.63 -8.41
CA ASN A 148 15.98 7.22 -7.15
C ASN A 148 15.62 6.36 -5.91
N GLY A 149 16.55 6.29 -4.94
CA GLY A 149 16.24 5.78 -3.60
C GLY A 149 15.21 6.66 -2.91
N ASP A 150 14.02 6.13 -2.66
CA ASP A 150 12.87 6.93 -2.22
C ASP A 150 12.83 7.06 -0.69
N ALA A 151 12.74 5.93 0.02
CA ALA A 151 12.64 5.95 1.48
C ALA A 151 13.20 4.70 2.19
N ALA A 152 13.76 4.88 3.38
CA ALA A 152 13.98 3.84 4.37
C ALA A 152 12.88 3.91 5.42
N ILE A 153 12.18 2.82 5.66
CA ILE A 153 11.00 2.78 6.52
C ILE A 153 11.30 1.93 7.74
N PHE A 154 11.07 2.48 8.93
CA PHE A 154 11.13 1.75 10.18
C PHE A 154 9.72 1.50 10.70
N LEU A 155 9.47 0.30 11.22
CA LEU A 155 8.21 -0.07 11.86
C LEU A 155 8.48 -0.65 13.24
N VAL A 156 7.68 -0.26 14.23
CA VAL A 156 7.60 -0.91 15.53
C VAL A 156 6.13 -1.06 15.93
N GLY A 157 5.79 -2.16 16.56
CA GLY A 157 4.42 -2.40 16.99
C GLY A 157 4.28 -3.42 18.09
N PHE A 158 3.07 -3.47 18.61
CA PHE A 158 2.67 -4.34 19.70
C PHE A 158 1.36 -5.06 19.33
N GLN A 159 1.31 -6.35 19.63
CA GLN A 159 0.16 -7.20 19.39
C GLN A 159 -0.20 -7.95 20.68
N TYR A 160 -1.45 -7.82 21.09
CA TYR A 160 -2.03 -8.51 22.24
C TYR A 160 -3.47 -8.90 21.97
N ASP A 161 -3.73 -10.21 22.02
CA ASP A 161 -5.04 -10.79 21.74
C ASP A 161 -5.60 -10.33 20.38
N VAL A 162 -6.76 -9.66 20.37
CA VAL A 162 -7.38 -9.12 19.17
C VAL A 162 -6.79 -7.78 18.72
N PHE A 163 -5.97 -7.13 19.55
CA PHE A 163 -5.49 -5.78 19.29
C PHE A 163 -4.06 -5.79 18.75
N LYS A 164 -3.81 -5.06 17.66
CA LYS A 164 -2.48 -4.83 17.10
C LYS A 164 -2.33 -3.35 16.75
N ILE A 165 -1.29 -2.73 17.27
CA ILE A 165 -0.94 -1.33 16.96
C ILE A 165 0.47 -1.29 16.39
N GLY A 166 0.68 -0.49 15.36
CA GLY A 166 1.97 -0.25 14.74
C GLY A 166 2.19 1.24 14.51
N TYR A 167 3.45 1.65 14.62
CA TYR A 167 3.92 2.96 14.24
C TYR A 167 5.04 2.79 13.22
N SER A 168 4.91 3.49 12.08
CA SER A 168 5.92 3.55 11.03
C SER A 168 6.41 4.96 10.80
N TYR A 169 7.69 5.04 10.40
CA TYR A 169 8.32 6.27 9.95
C TYR A 169 9.05 6.05 8.64
N ASP A 170 8.69 6.82 7.63
CA ASP A 170 9.32 6.81 6.30
C ASP A 170 10.40 7.90 6.27
N PHE A 171 11.68 7.50 6.38
CA PHE A 171 12.82 8.39 6.15
C PHE A 171 13.05 8.54 4.65
N THR A 172 12.76 9.70 4.08
CA THR A 172 13.07 9.99 2.67
C THR A 172 14.59 9.95 2.44
N THR A 173 15.06 9.10 1.53
CA THR A 173 16.49 8.90 1.22
C THR A 173 16.93 9.62 -0.05
N SER A 174 15.99 10.16 -0.84
CA SER A 174 16.27 10.86 -2.09
C SER A 174 16.82 12.27 -1.86
N SER A 175 17.30 12.91 -2.93
CA SER A 175 17.70 14.33 -2.96
C SER A 175 16.60 15.30 -2.50
N LEU A 176 15.34 14.84 -2.42
CA LEU A 176 14.21 15.59 -1.86
C LEU A 176 14.30 15.77 -0.32
N ALA A 177 15.12 14.96 0.37
CA ALA A 177 15.43 15.15 1.78
C ALA A 177 16.39 16.32 2.03
N SER A 178 17.20 16.70 1.03
CA SER A 178 18.23 17.74 1.12
C SER A 178 17.79 19.14 0.70
N VAL A 179 16.56 19.31 0.21
CA VAL A 179 16.01 20.64 -0.12
C VAL A 179 15.41 21.30 1.11
N SER A 180 15.59 22.61 1.24
CA SER A 180 14.96 23.44 2.28
C SER A 180 13.43 23.36 2.12
N GLY A 181 12.74 22.73 3.07
CA GLY A 181 11.30 22.45 2.98
C GLY A 181 10.95 21.04 2.47
N GLY A 182 11.93 20.14 2.37
CA GLY A 182 11.70 18.72 2.07
C GLY A 182 10.71 18.08 3.06
N THR A 183 10.06 17.00 2.64
CA THR A 183 8.93 16.37 3.37
C THR A 183 9.28 15.87 4.78
N GLY A 184 10.57 15.82 5.16
CA GLY A 184 11.05 15.47 6.51
C GLY A 184 10.87 14.00 6.89
N GLY A 185 9.99 13.29 6.19
CA GLY A 185 9.54 11.93 6.44
C GLY A 185 8.04 11.89 6.77
N ALA A 186 7.44 10.71 6.67
CA ALA A 186 6.02 10.51 6.97
C ALA A 186 5.85 9.65 8.22
N ASN A 187 4.92 10.05 9.10
CA ASN A 187 4.57 9.30 10.30
C ASN A 187 3.23 8.62 10.08
N GLU A 188 3.14 7.31 10.34
CA GLU A 188 1.89 6.56 10.20
C GLU A 188 1.62 5.74 11.47
N ILE A 189 0.36 5.70 11.87
CA ILE A 189 -0.13 4.88 12.99
C ILE A 189 -1.20 3.94 12.42
N ALA A 190 -0.97 2.64 12.58
CA ALA A 190 -1.89 1.60 12.14
C ALA A 190 -2.49 0.89 13.36
N ILE A 191 -3.81 0.74 13.36
CA ILE A 191 -4.55 -0.05 14.36
C ILE A 191 -5.29 -1.16 13.64
N THR A 192 -5.13 -2.39 14.10
CA THR A 192 -5.74 -3.58 13.51
C THR A 192 -6.44 -4.39 14.59
N PHE A 193 -7.66 -4.83 14.28
CA PHE A 193 -8.43 -5.75 15.12
C PHE A 193 -8.46 -7.12 14.46
N ASN A 194 -7.75 -8.10 15.04
CA ASN A 194 -7.75 -9.48 14.58
C ASN A 194 -8.64 -10.36 15.46
N PHE A 195 -9.90 -10.53 15.06
CA PHE A 195 -10.87 -11.34 15.79
C PHE A 195 -10.55 -12.85 15.80
N GLU A 196 -9.70 -13.36 14.89
CA GLU A 196 -9.28 -14.76 14.91
C GLU A 196 -8.45 -15.10 16.15
N ASN A 197 -7.76 -14.11 16.73
CA ASN A 197 -6.94 -14.30 17.90
C ASN A 197 -7.75 -14.35 19.20
N SER A 198 -9.05 -14.05 19.17
CA SER A 198 -9.91 -14.15 20.36
C SER A 198 -9.96 -15.58 20.92
N ALA A 199 -10.04 -15.69 22.25
CA ALA A 199 -10.05 -16.98 22.95
C ALA A 199 -11.16 -17.94 22.47
N GLU A 200 -12.30 -17.39 22.04
CA GLU A 200 -13.44 -18.16 21.56
C GLU A 200 -13.18 -18.80 20.18
N PHE A 201 -12.59 -18.05 19.24
CA PHE A 201 -12.24 -18.56 17.91
C PHE A 201 -11.04 -19.52 17.96
N GLN A 202 -10.06 -19.27 18.83
CA GLN A 202 -8.94 -20.19 19.04
C GLN A 202 -9.41 -21.58 19.53
N ARG A 203 -10.45 -21.64 20.37
CA ARG A 203 -11.03 -22.91 20.85
C ARG A 203 -11.63 -23.74 19.71
N LYS A 204 -12.30 -23.08 18.76
CA LYS A 204 -12.89 -23.73 17.57
C LYS A 204 -11.83 -24.16 16.56
N ARG A 205 -10.76 -23.38 16.41
CA ARG A 205 -9.68 -23.62 15.43
C ARG A 205 -8.77 -24.82 15.76
N ARG A 206 -8.60 -25.18 17.04
CA ARG A 206 -7.89 -26.43 17.43
C ARG A 206 -8.47 -27.69 16.78
N ALA A 207 -9.74 -27.67 16.35
CA ALA A 207 -10.39 -28.79 15.68
C ALA A 207 -10.06 -28.91 14.17
N ASN A 208 -9.51 -27.87 13.53
CA ASN A 208 -9.33 -27.84 12.07
C ASN A 208 -7.90 -27.40 11.71
N ARG A 209 -6.99 -28.37 11.51
CA ARG A 209 -5.53 -28.17 11.46
C ARG A 209 -4.92 -28.22 10.06
N TYR A 210 -5.73 -28.03 9.01
CA TYR A 210 -5.29 -28.27 7.63
C TYR A 210 -4.65 -27.06 6.92
N ASN A 211 -4.91 -25.82 7.37
CA ASN A 211 -4.34 -24.62 6.76
C ASN A 211 -3.68 -23.71 7.82
N ASP A 212 -2.37 -23.91 8.04
CA ASP A 212 -1.56 -23.07 8.92
C ASP A 212 -0.91 -21.96 8.09
N CYS A 213 -1.51 -20.76 8.06
CA CYS A 213 -0.89 -19.58 7.44
C CYS A 213 0.27 -19.07 8.31
N PHE A 214 1.26 -18.43 7.66
CA PHE A 214 2.38 -17.76 8.34
C PHE A 214 1.90 -16.82 9.46
N ARG A 215 2.68 -16.75 10.54
CA ARG A 215 2.33 -15.96 11.74
C ARG A 215 2.33 -14.46 11.47
N MET A 216 3.08 -13.99 10.49
CA MET A 216 3.04 -12.61 10.04
C MET A 216 1.66 -12.19 9.51
N PHE A 217 0.91 -13.13 8.92
CA PHE A 217 -0.46 -12.90 8.45
C PHE A 217 -1.53 -13.10 9.55
N ARG A 218 -1.12 -13.32 10.81
CA ARG A 218 -1.99 -13.44 11.99
C ARG A 218 -1.86 -12.24 12.93
#